data_AF-A0A3A6KXM3-F1
#
_entry.id   AF-A0A3A6KXM3-F1
#
_cell.length_a   1.000
_cell.length_b   1.000
_cell.length_c   1.000
_cell.angle_alpha   90.00
_cell.angle_beta   90.00
_cell.angle_gamma   90.00
#
_symmetry.space_group_name_H-M   'P 1'
#
loop_
_entity.id
_entity.type
_entity.pdbx_description
1 polymer ?
#
loop_
_entity_poly.entity_id
_entity_poly.type
_entity_poly.pdbx_seq_one_letter_code
_entity_poly.pdbx_strand_id
1 'polypeptide(L)'
;MSIVKSYSFPEGDIRGDMFYIKHGSRNFTVIDCYLKDGDGNNARKDEIIKEIKNESAGRVCRFISTHPDNDHIAGIEYLDDSWEITNFYAVDNNRPTDDNDDSLTRYHWLLANKNFAIKRGIRRAWLNETNDENGCSGINFMWPDLENEKFKQALKLVSEGKEVNNICPIFTYSIENGATYMWMGDLETEMQQAYYDEYKNNIPQVDILFQPHHGRKSGAVPNDLLEALNPKLIIIGNAPSEHIDYGDSRQTITQNAAGDIRFENNGKEVHIYTKNKINNKPTCLKAKQGKGNITRTVYGFSIVDWYYAGTLVV
;
A
#
# COMPACT_ATOMS: atom_id res chain seq x y z
N MET A 1 -3.49 18.89 -3.42
CA MET A 1 -2.22 18.20 -3.13
C MET A 1 -2.53 16.76 -2.80
N SER A 2 -1.84 15.80 -3.42
CA SER A 2 -2.03 14.38 -3.12
C SER A 2 -1.19 13.98 -1.91
N ILE A 3 -1.71 13.09 -1.06
CA ILE A 3 -1.01 12.52 0.08
C ILE A 3 -1.10 11.00 0.00
N VAL A 4 0.04 10.33 0.04
CA VAL A 4 0.12 8.89 0.34
C VAL A 4 0.58 8.76 1.79
N LYS A 5 -0.05 7.88 2.56
CA LYS A 5 0.38 7.54 3.92
C LYS A 5 0.48 6.03 4.07
N SER A 6 1.57 5.55 4.65
CA SER A 6 1.72 4.18 5.13
C SER A 6 1.69 4.16 6.65
N TYR A 7 0.93 3.23 7.21
CA TYR A 7 0.86 3.00 8.66
C TYR A 7 1.89 1.95 9.08
N SER A 8 2.47 2.12 10.26
CA SER A 8 3.45 1.18 10.81
C SER A 8 2.90 0.48 12.05
N PHE A 9 3.14 -0.83 12.10
CA PHE A 9 2.74 -1.74 13.16
C PHE A 9 3.97 -2.55 13.63
N PRO A 10 4.83 -1.97 14.49
CA PRO A 10 6.16 -2.51 14.77
C PRO A 10 6.18 -3.70 15.74
N GLU A 11 5.07 -4.02 16.41
CA GLU A 11 5.03 -5.04 17.46
C GLU A 11 4.27 -6.31 17.05
N GLY A 12 4.48 -7.40 17.81
CA GLY A 12 3.78 -8.66 17.61
C GLY A 12 4.34 -9.52 16.47
N ASP A 13 3.79 -10.74 16.40
CA ASP A 13 4.14 -11.74 15.39
C ASP A 13 3.52 -11.40 14.02
N ILE A 14 2.33 -10.79 14.04
CA ILE A 14 1.62 -10.28 12.87
C ILE A 14 1.89 -8.78 12.78
N ARG A 15 2.45 -8.33 11.66
CA ARG A 15 2.74 -6.93 11.37
C ARG A 15 2.14 -6.60 10.03
N GLY A 16 1.03 -5.88 10.06
CA GLY A 16 0.24 -5.68 8.87
C GLY A 16 0.67 -4.54 7.98
N ASP A 17 0.05 -4.51 6.82
CA ASP A 17 0.16 -3.46 5.84
C ASP A 17 -1.14 -2.68 5.78
N MET A 18 -1.02 -1.35 5.80
CA MET A 18 -2.18 -0.47 5.64
C MET A 18 -1.72 0.88 5.11
N PHE A 19 -2.46 1.39 4.12
CA PHE A 19 -2.17 2.66 3.48
C PHE A 19 -3.43 3.45 3.23
N TYR A 20 -3.29 4.76 3.05
CA TYR A 20 -4.28 5.53 2.31
C TYR A 20 -3.63 6.41 1.25
N ILE A 21 -4.42 6.72 0.22
CA ILE A 21 -4.14 7.74 -0.78
C ILE A 21 -5.28 8.76 -0.75
N LYS A 22 -4.96 9.97 -0.33
CA LYS A 22 -5.78 11.16 -0.55
C LYS A 22 -5.36 11.74 -1.89
N HIS A 23 -6.13 11.43 -2.93
CA HIS A 23 -5.78 11.79 -4.30
C HIS A 23 -5.81 13.31 -4.52
N GLY A 24 -5.13 13.76 -5.57
CA GLY A 24 -5.24 15.15 -6.05
C GLY A 24 -6.65 15.48 -6.56
N SER A 25 -7.37 14.46 -7.03
CA SER A 25 -8.79 14.51 -7.43
C SER A 25 -9.74 14.29 -6.23
N ARG A 26 -11.05 14.18 -6.47
CA ARG A 26 -12.05 13.95 -5.41
C ARG A 26 -12.11 12.48 -4.95
N ASN A 27 -11.04 11.72 -5.15
CA ASN A 27 -10.96 10.31 -4.80
C ASN A 27 -10.22 10.11 -3.45
N PHE A 28 -10.56 9.02 -2.75
CA PHE A 28 -9.84 8.49 -1.59
C PHE A 28 -9.71 6.97 -1.73
N THR A 29 -8.52 6.43 -1.47
CA THR A 29 -8.27 4.99 -1.48
C THR A 29 -7.69 4.56 -0.15
N VAL A 30 -8.22 3.51 0.46
CA VAL A 30 -7.53 2.70 1.48
C VAL A 30 -6.97 1.46 0.78
N ILE A 31 -5.76 1.04 1.14
CA ILE A 31 -5.12 -0.20 0.65
C ILE A 31 -4.82 -1.05 1.87
N ASP A 32 -5.34 -2.26 1.88
CA ASP A 32 -5.26 -3.22 2.98
C ASP A 32 -5.74 -2.68 4.33
N CYS A 33 -5.76 -3.54 5.34
CA CYS A 33 -6.29 -3.25 6.66
C CYS A 33 -5.56 -4.06 7.72
N TYR A 34 -5.03 -3.36 8.71
CA TYR A 34 -4.55 -3.98 9.94
C TYR A 34 -4.93 -3.11 11.13
N LEU A 35 -6.07 -3.44 11.74
CA LEU A 35 -6.66 -2.69 12.85
C LEU A 35 -6.74 -3.57 14.09
N LYS A 36 -5.59 -3.74 14.74
CA LYS A 36 -5.49 -4.48 16.00
C LYS A 36 -6.24 -3.75 17.14
N ASP A 37 -6.97 -4.52 17.93
CA ASP A 37 -7.62 -4.06 19.17
C ASP A 37 -6.72 -4.28 20.41
N GLY A 38 -7.11 -3.68 21.54
CA GLY A 38 -6.46 -3.88 22.84
C GLY A 38 -5.34 -2.88 23.14
N ASP A 39 -4.21 -3.37 23.66
CA ASP A 39 -3.09 -2.56 24.14
C ASP A 39 -1.83 -2.69 23.26
N GLY A 40 -0.92 -1.74 23.40
CA GLY A 40 0.40 -1.72 22.75
C GLY A 40 0.49 -0.77 21.55
N ASN A 41 1.66 -0.70 20.91
CA ASN A 41 1.91 0.31 19.87
C ASN A 41 1.14 0.05 18.57
N ASN A 42 0.63 -1.16 18.36
CA ASN A 42 -0.22 -1.50 17.22
C ASN A 42 -1.72 -1.22 17.45
N ALA A 43 -2.15 -0.96 18.70
CA ALA A 43 -3.57 -0.78 19.04
C ALA A 43 -4.05 0.65 18.70
N ARG A 44 -4.08 0.96 17.41
CA ARG A 44 -4.34 2.30 16.86
C ARG A 44 -5.65 2.39 16.07
N LYS A 45 -6.53 1.40 16.24
CA LYS A 45 -7.79 1.25 15.47
C LYS A 45 -8.60 2.56 15.41
N ASP A 46 -8.93 3.14 16.56
CA ASP A 46 -9.76 4.36 16.62
C ASP A 46 -9.07 5.60 16.04
N GLU A 47 -7.76 5.74 16.24
CA GLU A 47 -6.95 6.82 15.67
C GLU A 47 -7.00 6.77 14.14
N ILE A 48 -6.74 5.59 13.58
CA ILE A 48 -6.66 5.36 12.13
C ILE A 48 -8.04 5.54 11.49
N ILE A 49 -9.10 4.95 12.06
CA ILE A 49 -10.47 5.10 11.54
C ILE A 49 -10.89 6.58 11.54
N LYS A 50 -10.58 7.32 12.62
CA LYS A 50 -10.90 8.75 12.70
C LYS A 50 -10.16 9.54 11.63
N GLU A 51 -8.87 9.25 11.41
CA GLU A 51 -8.09 9.89 10.35
C GLU A 51 -8.69 9.60 8.96
N ILE A 52 -8.98 8.32 8.65
CA ILE A 52 -9.59 7.92 7.38
C ILE A 52 -10.91 8.64 7.14
N LYS A 53 -11.81 8.70 8.13
CA LYS A 53 -13.08 9.43 8.03
C LYS A 53 -12.87 10.91 7.72
N ASN A 54 -11.94 11.56 8.40
CA ASN A 54 -11.66 12.98 8.19
C ASN A 54 -11.06 13.25 6.80
N GLU A 55 -10.09 12.43 6.38
CA GLU A 55 -9.38 12.65 5.12
C GLU A 55 -10.21 12.27 3.89
N SER A 56 -11.15 11.34 4.05
CA SER A 56 -12.06 10.87 2.99
C SER A 56 -13.36 11.67 2.84
N ALA A 57 -13.68 12.57 3.79
CA ALA A 57 -14.94 13.32 3.79
C ALA A 57 -15.21 14.03 2.43
N GLY A 58 -16.38 13.76 1.85
CA GLY A 58 -16.82 14.36 0.57
C GLY A 58 -16.09 13.85 -0.68
N ARG A 59 -15.42 12.69 -0.58
CA ARG A 59 -14.70 12.05 -1.69
C ARG A 59 -15.36 10.74 -2.14
N VAL A 60 -15.04 10.31 -3.36
CA VAL A 60 -15.30 8.95 -3.86
C VAL A 60 -14.32 8.00 -3.18
N CYS A 61 -14.84 7.15 -2.31
CA CYS A 61 -14.05 6.23 -1.50
C CYS A 61 -13.94 4.84 -2.12
N ARG A 62 -12.78 4.21 -2.00
CA ARG A 62 -12.58 2.80 -2.32
C ARG A 62 -11.63 2.12 -1.35
N PHE A 63 -11.77 0.82 -1.24
CA PHE A 63 -10.83 -0.06 -0.57
C PHE A 63 -10.20 -1.01 -1.60
N ILE A 64 -8.88 -1.14 -1.60
CA ILE A 64 -8.15 -2.15 -2.38
C ILE A 64 -7.62 -3.19 -1.39
N SER A 65 -8.07 -4.43 -1.51
CA SER A 65 -7.45 -5.57 -0.82
C SER A 65 -6.44 -6.20 -1.77
N THR A 66 -5.20 -6.33 -1.32
CA THR A 66 -4.16 -7.03 -2.08
C THR A 66 -4.45 -8.53 -2.06
N HIS A 67 -4.70 -9.10 -0.89
CA HIS A 67 -5.06 -10.51 -0.71
C HIS A 67 -5.68 -10.75 0.68
N PRO A 68 -6.38 -11.88 0.89
CA PRO A 68 -7.04 -12.19 2.16
C PRO A 68 -6.12 -12.92 3.15
N ASP A 69 -4.93 -12.37 3.44
CA ASP A 69 -4.12 -12.79 4.59
C ASP A 69 -4.35 -11.86 5.79
N ASN A 70 -4.19 -12.39 6.99
CA ASN A 70 -4.61 -11.73 8.24
C ASN A 70 -3.93 -10.37 8.43
N ASP A 71 -2.64 -10.26 8.09
CA ASP A 71 -1.88 -9.01 8.14
C ASP A 71 -2.30 -7.97 7.09
N HIS A 72 -3.23 -8.28 6.20
CA HIS A 72 -3.79 -7.38 5.19
C HIS A 72 -5.31 -7.15 5.30
N ILE A 73 -6.02 -7.95 6.10
CA ILE A 73 -7.48 -7.79 6.30
C ILE A 73 -7.91 -7.71 7.77
N ALA A 74 -7.02 -7.85 8.75
CA ALA A 74 -7.37 -7.80 10.16
C ALA A 74 -8.13 -6.51 10.52
N GLY A 75 -9.32 -6.66 11.09
CA GLY A 75 -10.17 -5.56 11.52
C GLY A 75 -10.95 -4.87 10.39
N ILE A 76 -11.00 -5.46 9.19
CA ILE A 76 -11.77 -4.91 8.05
C ILE A 76 -13.28 -4.81 8.36
N GLU A 77 -13.81 -5.66 9.24
CA GLU A 77 -15.18 -5.58 9.77
C GLU A 77 -15.42 -4.30 10.56
N TYR A 78 -14.49 -3.90 11.43
CA TYR A 78 -14.58 -2.63 12.15
C TYR A 78 -14.44 -1.44 11.21
N LEU A 79 -13.58 -1.55 10.20
CA LEU A 79 -13.40 -0.52 9.18
C LEU A 79 -14.68 -0.34 8.35
N ASP A 80 -15.28 -1.43 7.85
CA ASP A 80 -16.52 -1.40 7.06
C ASP A 80 -17.69 -0.86 7.89
N ASP A 81 -17.87 -1.32 9.13
CA ASP A 81 -18.95 -0.84 10.00
C ASP A 81 -18.79 0.66 10.35
N SER A 82 -17.55 1.16 10.39
CA SER A 82 -17.27 2.54 10.77
C SER A 82 -17.25 3.50 9.58
N TRP A 83 -16.53 3.17 8.52
CA TRP A 83 -16.23 4.03 7.36
C TRP A 83 -17.08 3.69 6.12
N GLU A 84 -17.71 2.51 6.11
CA GLU A 84 -18.45 1.94 4.97
C GLU A 84 -17.60 1.79 3.71
N ILE A 85 -17.17 0.56 3.45
CA ILE A 85 -16.48 0.22 2.21
C ILE A 85 -17.53 0.12 1.12
N THR A 86 -17.67 1.14 0.28
CA THR A 86 -18.66 1.18 -0.81
C THR A 86 -18.14 0.57 -2.10
N ASN A 87 -16.88 0.86 -2.46
CA ASN A 87 -16.21 0.30 -3.62
C ASN A 87 -15.06 -0.59 -3.18
N PHE A 88 -15.29 -1.91 -3.14
CA PHE A 88 -14.29 -2.90 -2.77
C PHE A 88 -13.59 -3.42 -4.02
N TYR A 89 -12.26 -3.36 -4.07
CA TYR A 89 -11.45 -3.87 -5.17
C TYR A 89 -10.60 -5.00 -4.63
N ALA A 90 -10.88 -6.22 -5.09
CA ALA A 90 -10.08 -7.41 -4.82
C ALA A 90 -10.00 -8.28 -6.07
N VAL A 91 -8.99 -9.13 -6.15
CA VAL A 91 -8.95 -10.18 -7.16
C VAL A 91 -10.00 -11.23 -6.81
N ASP A 92 -10.85 -11.62 -7.77
CA ASP A 92 -11.83 -12.69 -7.56
C ASP A 92 -11.12 -14.00 -7.19
N ASN A 93 -11.54 -14.62 -6.09
CA ASN A 93 -10.98 -15.85 -5.57
C ASN A 93 -12.02 -16.63 -4.76
N ASN A 94 -11.70 -17.87 -4.43
CA ASN A 94 -12.56 -18.78 -3.65
C ASN A 94 -11.85 -19.27 -2.39
N ARG A 95 -11.17 -18.39 -1.64
CA ARG A 95 -10.58 -18.79 -0.35
C ARG A 95 -11.67 -19.45 0.54
N PRO A 96 -11.41 -20.61 1.16
CA PRO A 96 -12.35 -21.22 2.10
C PRO A 96 -12.60 -20.32 3.31
N THR A 97 -13.82 -20.37 3.86
CA THR A 97 -14.19 -19.67 5.08
C THR A 97 -13.51 -20.27 6.31
N ASP A 98 -13.34 -19.46 7.35
CA ASP A 98 -12.95 -19.88 8.69
C ASP A 98 -13.92 -19.21 9.68
N ASP A 99 -14.71 -20.01 10.39
CA ASP A 99 -15.74 -19.53 11.31
C ASP A 99 -15.18 -18.77 12.52
N ASN A 100 -13.85 -18.81 12.73
CA ASN A 100 -13.17 -18.08 13.80
C ASN A 100 -12.48 -16.79 13.31
N ASP A 101 -12.65 -16.44 12.04
CA ASP A 101 -12.04 -15.25 11.43
C ASP A 101 -13.13 -14.28 10.94
N ASP A 102 -13.49 -13.33 11.82
CA ASP A 102 -14.47 -12.27 11.54
C ASP A 102 -14.05 -11.41 10.35
N SER A 103 -12.74 -11.15 10.21
CA SER A 103 -12.18 -10.35 9.12
C SER A 103 -12.30 -11.07 7.79
N LEU A 104 -12.01 -12.36 7.74
CA LEU A 104 -12.24 -13.18 6.55
C LEU A 104 -13.73 -13.29 6.21
N THR A 105 -14.59 -13.46 7.22
CA THR A 105 -16.04 -13.47 7.04
C THR A 105 -16.52 -12.18 6.39
N ARG A 106 -16.05 -11.03 6.88
CA ARG A 106 -16.36 -9.72 6.26
C ARG A 106 -15.75 -9.61 4.87
N TYR A 107 -14.52 -10.04 4.65
CA TYR A 107 -13.88 -10.05 3.35
C TYR A 107 -14.72 -10.81 2.32
N HIS A 108 -15.22 -12.01 2.64
CA HIS A 108 -16.09 -12.77 1.76
C HIS A 108 -17.40 -12.04 1.44
N TRP A 109 -18.00 -11.40 2.45
CA TRP A 109 -19.20 -10.59 2.23
C TRP A 109 -18.93 -9.42 1.29
N LEU A 110 -17.82 -8.70 1.47
CA LEU A 110 -17.40 -7.62 0.58
C LEU A 110 -17.11 -8.13 -0.84
N LEU A 111 -16.44 -9.28 -0.95
CA LEU A 111 -16.14 -9.92 -2.23
C LEU A 111 -17.42 -10.29 -2.99
N ALA A 112 -18.42 -10.86 -2.30
CA ALA A 112 -19.67 -11.28 -2.92
C ALA A 112 -20.61 -10.11 -3.27
N ASN A 113 -20.61 -9.03 -2.47
CA ASN A 113 -21.65 -7.99 -2.56
C ASN A 113 -21.17 -6.65 -3.12
N LYS A 114 -19.87 -6.35 -3.03
CA LYS A 114 -19.33 -5.02 -3.35
C LYS A 114 -18.09 -5.06 -4.27
N ASN A 115 -17.70 -6.24 -4.77
CA ASN A 115 -16.44 -6.37 -5.50
C ASN A 115 -16.46 -5.75 -6.90
N PHE A 116 -15.48 -4.91 -7.12
CA PHE A 116 -15.05 -4.40 -8.40
C PHE A 116 -13.77 -5.15 -8.79
N ALA A 117 -13.96 -6.37 -9.32
CA ALA A 117 -12.89 -7.35 -9.54
C ALA A 117 -11.62 -6.78 -10.21
N ILE A 118 -10.47 -7.03 -9.57
CA ILE A 118 -9.17 -6.62 -10.08
C ILE A 118 -8.68 -7.62 -11.12
N LYS A 119 -8.27 -7.09 -12.28
CA LYS A 119 -7.42 -7.77 -13.26
C LYS A 119 -6.60 -6.73 -14.01
N ARG A 120 -5.56 -7.17 -14.71
CA ARG A 120 -4.72 -6.30 -15.53
C ARG A 120 -5.57 -5.53 -16.55
N GLY A 121 -5.28 -4.23 -16.66
CA GLY A 121 -5.85 -3.37 -17.70
C GLY A 121 -7.33 -3.01 -17.52
N ILE A 122 -7.96 -3.26 -16.36
CA ILE A 122 -9.32 -2.78 -16.12
C ILE A 122 -9.40 -1.26 -16.26
N ARG A 123 -10.49 -0.78 -16.87
CA ARG A 123 -10.79 0.64 -17.03
C ARG A 123 -12.13 0.95 -16.39
N ARG A 124 -12.16 1.97 -15.51
CA ARG A 124 -13.35 2.36 -14.75
C ARG A 124 -13.34 3.86 -14.46
N ALA A 125 -14.55 4.44 -14.45
CA ALA A 125 -14.76 5.78 -13.93
C ALA A 125 -14.20 5.92 -12.51
N TRP A 126 -13.60 7.08 -12.24
CA TRP A 126 -12.99 7.47 -10.96
C TRP A 126 -11.72 6.69 -10.58
N LEU A 127 -11.45 5.53 -11.17
CA LEU A 127 -10.21 4.76 -10.99
C LEU A 127 -9.09 5.29 -11.90
N ASN A 128 -9.27 5.13 -13.21
CA ASN A 128 -8.32 5.54 -14.25
C ASN A 128 -8.98 6.24 -15.44
N GLU A 129 -10.31 6.34 -15.43
CA GLU A 129 -11.07 7.16 -16.36
C GLU A 129 -11.84 8.25 -15.61
N THR A 130 -12.14 9.33 -16.33
CA THR A 130 -12.99 10.40 -15.82
C THR A 130 -14.26 10.45 -16.65
N ASN A 131 -15.40 10.64 -15.99
CA ASN A 131 -16.70 10.83 -16.62
C ASN A 131 -17.46 12.03 -16.04
N ASP A 132 -16.91 12.68 -15.01
CA ASP A 132 -17.49 13.84 -14.32
C ASP A 132 -16.39 14.67 -13.63
N GLU A 133 -16.80 15.59 -12.75
CA GLU A 133 -15.93 16.46 -11.98
C GLU A 133 -15.15 15.77 -10.83
N ASN A 134 -15.41 14.49 -10.53
CA ASN A 134 -14.66 13.78 -9.50
C ASN A 134 -13.22 13.48 -9.94
N GLY A 135 -12.99 13.43 -11.25
CA GLY A 135 -11.70 13.04 -11.84
C GLY A 135 -11.37 11.57 -11.60
N CYS A 136 -10.27 11.10 -12.18
CA CYS A 136 -9.74 9.76 -11.90
C CYS A 136 -8.75 9.79 -10.73
N SER A 137 -8.47 8.62 -10.15
CA SER A 137 -7.47 8.46 -9.10
C SER A 137 -6.09 8.12 -9.61
N GLY A 138 -5.90 7.94 -10.93
CA GLY A 138 -4.61 7.58 -11.51
C GLY A 138 -4.11 6.19 -11.09
N ILE A 139 -5.00 5.30 -10.63
CA ILE A 139 -4.64 3.93 -10.22
C ILE A 139 -4.75 3.00 -11.42
N ASN A 140 -3.70 2.23 -11.72
CA ASN A 140 -3.68 1.31 -12.84
C ASN A 140 -3.23 -0.09 -12.41
N PHE A 141 -4.02 -1.11 -12.74
CA PHE A 141 -3.71 -2.50 -12.42
C PHE A 141 -2.91 -3.16 -13.55
N MET A 142 -1.72 -3.64 -13.20
CA MET A 142 -0.76 -4.29 -14.10
C MET A 142 -0.77 -5.82 -13.95
N TRP A 143 -1.29 -6.34 -12.85
CA TRP A 143 -1.43 -7.77 -12.57
C TRP A 143 -2.68 -7.95 -11.68
N PRO A 144 -3.41 -9.08 -11.75
CA PRO A 144 -3.11 -10.30 -12.51
C PRO A 144 -3.58 -10.32 -13.95
N ASP A 145 -2.87 -11.08 -14.77
CA ASP A 145 -3.43 -11.64 -16.01
C ASP A 145 -4.13 -12.96 -15.69
N LEU A 146 -5.45 -13.00 -15.87
CA LEU A 146 -6.27 -14.17 -15.53
C LEU A 146 -6.00 -15.37 -16.44
N GLU A 147 -5.39 -15.15 -17.62
CA GLU A 147 -5.03 -16.23 -18.52
C GLU A 147 -3.65 -16.84 -18.24
N ASN A 148 -2.83 -16.19 -17.41
CA ASN A 148 -1.51 -16.70 -17.06
C ASN A 148 -1.61 -18.02 -16.26
N GLU A 149 -0.88 -19.04 -16.69
CA GLU A 149 -0.97 -20.38 -16.11
C GLU A 149 -0.48 -20.45 -14.66
N LYS A 150 0.56 -19.69 -14.29
CA LYS A 150 1.00 -19.63 -12.88
C LYS A 150 -0.07 -18.95 -12.03
N PHE A 151 -0.72 -17.91 -12.55
CA PHE A 151 -1.79 -17.24 -11.84
C PHE A 151 -3.02 -18.14 -11.62
N LYS A 152 -3.42 -18.91 -12.64
CA LYS A 152 -4.47 -19.94 -12.52
C LYS A 152 -4.15 -20.98 -11.44
N GLN A 153 -2.88 -21.39 -11.35
CA GLN A 153 -2.42 -22.31 -10.29
C GLN A 153 -2.50 -21.66 -8.91
N ALA A 154 -2.11 -20.39 -8.76
CA ALA A 154 -2.26 -19.65 -7.51
C ALA A 154 -3.72 -19.58 -7.07
N LEU A 155 -4.66 -19.25 -7.98
CA LEU A 155 -6.10 -19.27 -7.66
C LEU A 155 -6.60 -20.64 -7.20
N LYS A 156 -6.10 -21.72 -7.80
CA LYS A 156 -6.42 -23.08 -7.37
C LYS A 156 -5.93 -23.34 -5.95
N LEU A 157 -4.68 -22.99 -5.63
CA LEU A 157 -4.12 -23.16 -4.28
C LEU A 157 -4.91 -22.35 -3.24
N VAL A 158 -5.31 -21.13 -3.57
CA VAL A 158 -6.18 -20.32 -2.71
C VAL A 158 -7.52 -20.99 -2.47
N SER A 159 -8.12 -21.63 -3.49
CA SER A 159 -9.36 -22.40 -3.30
C SER A 159 -9.22 -23.62 -2.40
N GLU A 160 -8.00 -24.10 -2.20
CA GLU A 160 -7.65 -25.17 -1.26
C GLU A 160 -7.22 -24.63 0.13
N GLY A 161 -7.30 -23.30 0.34
CA GLY A 161 -6.91 -22.64 1.59
C GLY A 161 -5.40 -22.46 1.77
N LYS A 162 -4.63 -22.38 0.67
CA LYS A 162 -3.16 -22.29 0.68
C LYS A 162 -2.66 -21.09 -0.11
N GLU A 163 -1.44 -20.64 0.22
CA GLU A 163 -0.61 -19.76 -0.62
C GLU A 163 -1.34 -18.53 -1.20
N VAL A 164 -1.98 -17.75 -0.31
CA VAL A 164 -2.78 -16.57 -0.68
C VAL A 164 -1.95 -15.40 -1.23
N ASN A 165 -0.65 -15.39 -0.98
CA ASN A 165 0.23 -14.28 -1.35
C ASN A 165 0.31 -14.08 -2.86
N ASN A 166 0.29 -15.17 -3.63
CA ASN A 166 0.50 -15.13 -5.08
C ASN A 166 -0.74 -14.72 -5.90
N ILE A 167 -1.84 -14.34 -5.22
CA ILE A 167 -2.97 -13.66 -5.86
C ILE A 167 -2.92 -12.13 -5.74
N CYS A 168 -1.89 -11.57 -5.10
CA CYS A 168 -1.73 -10.13 -4.97
C CYS A 168 -1.74 -9.41 -6.34
N PRO A 169 -2.46 -8.29 -6.49
CA PRO A 169 -2.36 -7.47 -7.68
C PRO A 169 -1.07 -6.65 -7.65
N ILE A 170 -0.57 -6.33 -8.84
CA ILE A 170 0.46 -5.29 -9.03
C ILE A 170 -0.27 -4.07 -9.58
N PHE A 171 -0.13 -2.94 -8.92
CA PHE A 171 -0.76 -1.71 -9.37
C PHE A 171 0.09 -0.47 -9.08
N THR A 172 -0.14 0.55 -9.90
CA THR A 172 0.49 1.86 -9.73
C THR A 172 -0.51 2.91 -9.30
N TYR A 173 -0.01 3.93 -8.60
CA TYR A 173 -0.67 5.23 -8.50
C TYR A 173 0.22 6.26 -9.20
N SER A 174 -0.27 6.84 -10.30
CA SER A 174 0.46 7.83 -11.08
C SER A 174 -0.20 9.20 -10.98
N ILE A 175 0.60 10.20 -10.60
CA ILE A 175 0.18 11.60 -10.53
C ILE A 175 0.58 12.30 -11.83
N GLU A 176 -0.36 13.03 -12.43
CA GLU A 176 -0.06 13.81 -13.62
C GLU A 176 1.08 14.82 -13.34
N ASN A 177 2.15 14.75 -14.14
CA ASN A 177 3.37 15.54 -13.96
C ASN A 177 4.01 15.40 -12.56
N GLY A 178 3.85 14.25 -11.91
CA GLY A 178 4.38 13.96 -10.59
C GLY A 178 4.79 12.49 -10.43
N ALA A 179 4.81 12.03 -9.18
CA ALA A 179 5.38 10.74 -8.82
C ALA A 179 4.52 9.56 -9.27
N THR A 180 5.18 8.44 -9.57
CA THR A 180 4.54 7.12 -9.70
C THR A 180 4.95 6.21 -8.54
N TYR A 181 3.94 5.67 -7.86
CA TYR A 181 4.06 4.68 -6.79
C TYR A 181 3.68 3.30 -7.31
N MET A 182 4.23 2.24 -6.73
CA MET A 182 3.83 0.86 -7.01
C MET A 182 3.70 0.03 -5.73
N TRP A 183 2.66 -0.80 -5.70
CA TRP A 183 2.43 -1.85 -4.70
C TRP A 183 2.32 -3.20 -5.38
N MET A 184 2.76 -4.23 -4.67
CA MET A 184 2.65 -5.63 -5.09
C MET A 184 2.09 -6.54 -3.97
N GLY A 185 1.63 -5.97 -2.84
CA GLY A 185 1.23 -6.75 -1.66
C GLY A 185 2.33 -7.73 -1.24
N ASP A 186 1.96 -8.97 -0.97
CA ASP A 186 2.89 -10.01 -0.54
C ASP A 186 3.37 -10.95 -1.65
N LEU A 187 3.22 -10.52 -2.90
CA LEU A 187 3.57 -11.31 -4.08
C LEU A 187 4.99 -11.90 -3.95
N GLU A 188 5.11 -13.21 -4.10
CA GLU A 188 6.40 -13.87 -3.96
C GLU A 188 7.26 -13.69 -5.22
N THR A 189 8.57 -13.81 -5.07
CA THR A 189 9.56 -13.59 -6.13
C THR A 189 9.23 -14.35 -7.42
N GLU A 190 8.74 -15.59 -7.32
CA GLU A 190 8.41 -16.40 -8.50
C GLU A 190 7.22 -15.87 -9.30
N MET A 191 6.23 -15.28 -8.64
CA MET A 191 5.06 -14.69 -9.28
C MET A 191 5.38 -13.29 -9.82
N GLN A 192 6.24 -12.54 -9.12
CA GLN A 192 6.83 -11.31 -9.66
C GLN A 192 7.62 -11.57 -10.96
N GLN A 193 8.41 -12.64 -11.00
CA GLN A 193 9.11 -13.06 -12.22
C GLN A 193 8.14 -13.42 -13.34
N ALA A 194 7.02 -14.08 -13.02
CA ALA A 194 5.99 -14.40 -14.01
C ALA A 194 5.39 -13.14 -14.67
N TYR A 195 5.12 -12.12 -13.86
CA TYR A 195 4.71 -10.81 -14.36
C TYR A 195 5.76 -10.18 -15.27
N TYR A 196 7.04 -10.21 -14.86
CA TYR A 196 8.13 -9.68 -15.68
C TYR A 196 8.25 -10.43 -17.00
N ASP A 197 8.33 -11.75 -16.99
CA ASP A 197 8.56 -12.56 -18.19
C ASP A 197 7.48 -12.33 -19.26
N GLU A 198 6.21 -12.25 -18.83
CA GLU A 198 5.06 -12.01 -19.69
C GLU A 198 5.05 -10.56 -20.22
N TYR A 199 5.41 -9.58 -19.39
CA TYR A 199 5.20 -8.16 -19.66
C TYR A 199 6.47 -7.30 -19.74
N LYS A 200 7.66 -7.88 -19.87
CA LYS A 200 8.97 -7.19 -19.84
C LYS A 200 9.09 -5.98 -20.76
N ASN A 201 8.38 -5.98 -21.89
CA ASN A 201 8.38 -4.86 -22.86
C ASN A 201 7.48 -3.68 -22.43
N ASN A 202 6.71 -3.84 -21.35
CA ASN A 202 5.69 -2.90 -20.88
C ASN A 202 5.77 -2.68 -19.36
N ILE A 203 6.95 -2.89 -18.75
CA ILE A 203 7.17 -2.59 -17.33
C ILE A 203 7.35 -1.07 -17.19
N PRO A 204 6.54 -0.40 -16.35
CA PRO A 204 6.67 1.04 -16.15
C PRO A 204 7.87 1.35 -15.27
N GLN A 205 8.50 2.51 -15.49
CA GLN A 205 9.37 3.09 -14.46
C GLN A 205 8.52 3.62 -13.30
N VAL A 206 9.03 3.50 -12.08
CA VAL A 206 8.37 3.95 -10.86
C VAL A 206 9.31 4.81 -10.04
N ASP A 207 8.80 5.79 -9.29
CA ASP A 207 9.64 6.60 -8.41
C ASP A 207 9.75 5.98 -7.02
N ILE A 208 8.65 5.45 -6.51
CA ILE A 208 8.53 4.90 -5.16
C ILE A 208 7.94 3.49 -5.23
N LEU A 209 8.69 2.50 -4.79
CA LEU A 209 8.25 1.11 -4.72
C LEU A 209 8.03 0.70 -3.27
N PHE A 210 6.83 0.21 -2.93
CA PHE A 210 6.63 -0.53 -1.70
C PHE A 210 7.07 -1.98 -1.95
N GLN A 211 8.14 -2.38 -1.26
CA GLN A 211 8.74 -3.70 -1.46
C GLN A 211 7.74 -4.79 -1.04
N PRO A 212 7.53 -5.81 -1.88
CA PRO A 212 6.57 -6.86 -1.59
C PRO A 212 6.88 -7.61 -0.29
N HIS A 213 5.84 -8.18 0.31
CA HIS A 213 5.94 -9.14 1.41
C HIS A 213 6.70 -8.60 2.61
N HIS A 214 6.41 -7.35 2.99
CA HIS A 214 7.11 -6.61 4.06
C HIS A 214 8.62 -6.48 3.86
N GLY A 215 9.11 -6.69 2.62
CA GLY A 215 10.53 -6.80 2.29
C GLY A 215 11.19 -8.11 2.70
N ARG A 216 10.42 -9.19 2.93
CA ARG A 216 10.97 -10.52 3.22
C ARG A 216 11.67 -11.12 2.00
N LYS A 217 12.64 -12.02 2.24
CA LYS A 217 13.38 -12.72 1.17
C LYS A 217 12.49 -13.48 0.17
N SER A 218 11.35 -14.01 0.62
CA SER A 218 10.37 -14.70 -0.24
C SER A 218 9.65 -13.77 -1.22
N GLY A 219 9.58 -12.47 -0.91
CA GLY A 219 9.03 -11.43 -1.79
C GLY A 219 10.11 -10.52 -2.38
N ALA A 220 11.39 -10.92 -2.36
CA ALA A 220 12.47 -10.13 -2.93
C ALA A 220 12.18 -9.86 -4.42
N VAL A 221 12.35 -8.62 -4.86
CA VAL A 221 12.06 -8.22 -6.24
C VAL A 221 13.13 -8.84 -7.15
N PRO A 222 12.73 -9.59 -8.19
CA PRO A 222 13.69 -10.10 -9.18
C PRO A 222 14.55 -8.98 -9.76
N ASN A 223 15.84 -9.24 -9.99
CA ASN A 223 16.79 -8.19 -10.42
C ASN A 223 16.39 -7.53 -11.75
N ASP A 224 15.88 -8.31 -12.69
CA ASP A 224 15.42 -7.86 -14.00
C ASP A 224 14.16 -6.99 -13.90
N LEU A 225 13.21 -7.36 -13.03
CA LEU A 225 12.07 -6.53 -12.70
C LEU A 225 12.50 -5.25 -11.98
N LEU A 226 13.39 -5.34 -10.99
CA LEU A 226 13.90 -4.18 -10.25
C LEU A 226 14.62 -3.20 -11.17
N GLU A 227 15.45 -3.70 -12.09
CA GLU A 227 16.14 -2.90 -13.10
C GLU A 227 15.15 -2.21 -14.05
N ALA A 228 14.13 -2.93 -14.51
CA ALA A 228 13.10 -2.37 -15.40
C ALA A 228 12.22 -1.30 -14.69
N LEU A 229 11.86 -1.54 -13.43
CA LEU A 229 11.11 -0.58 -12.60
C LEU A 229 11.94 0.66 -12.26
N ASN A 230 13.25 0.49 -12.06
CA ASN A 230 14.22 1.54 -11.72
C ASN A 230 13.74 2.51 -10.62
N PRO A 231 13.31 2.01 -9.44
CA PRO A 231 12.80 2.86 -8.36
C PRO A 231 13.87 3.82 -7.83
N LYS A 232 13.48 5.07 -7.55
CA LYS A 232 14.38 6.04 -6.88
C LYS A 232 14.39 5.85 -5.36
N LEU A 233 13.28 5.38 -4.80
CA LEU A 233 13.09 5.12 -3.39
C LEU A 233 12.30 3.82 -3.20
N ILE A 234 12.75 2.99 -2.27
CA ILE A 234 12.07 1.74 -1.89
C ILE A 234 11.64 1.86 -0.42
N ILE A 235 10.39 1.48 -0.14
CA ILE A 235 9.85 1.43 1.22
C ILE A 235 9.70 -0.03 1.62
N ILE A 236 10.25 -0.39 2.78
CA ILE A 236 10.17 -1.73 3.34
C ILE A 236 9.21 -1.70 4.54
N GLY A 237 8.24 -2.61 4.53
CA GLY A 237 7.22 -2.77 5.58
C GLY A 237 7.78 -3.19 6.94
N ASN A 238 6.89 -3.46 7.89
CA ASN A 238 7.30 -3.94 9.21
C ASN A 238 7.51 -5.46 9.21
N ALA A 239 8.74 -5.91 9.49
CA ALA A 239 9.05 -7.34 9.66
C ALA A 239 10.18 -7.54 10.68
N PRO A 240 10.31 -8.71 11.32
CA PRO A 240 11.51 -9.03 12.10
C PRO A 240 12.76 -8.90 11.23
N SER A 241 13.80 -8.25 11.75
CA SER A 241 14.98 -7.82 10.97
C SER A 241 15.72 -8.96 10.26
N GLU A 242 15.73 -10.14 10.86
CA GLU A 242 16.34 -11.38 10.36
C GLU A 242 15.68 -11.91 9.08
N HIS A 243 14.46 -11.47 8.79
CA HIS A 243 13.69 -11.89 7.61
C HIS A 243 13.75 -10.89 6.46
N ILE A 244 14.24 -9.66 6.71
CA ILE A 244 14.25 -8.58 5.72
C ILE A 244 15.40 -8.75 4.73
N ASP A 245 15.07 -8.62 3.45
CA ASP A 245 16.02 -8.29 2.39
C ASP A 245 16.11 -6.77 2.25
N TYR A 246 17.18 -6.20 2.78
CA TYR A 246 17.37 -4.76 2.89
C TYR A 246 17.75 -4.08 1.58
N GLY A 247 18.10 -4.83 0.52
CA GLY A 247 18.55 -4.27 -0.75
C GLY A 247 19.67 -3.22 -0.59
N ASP A 248 19.68 -2.19 -1.45
CA ASP A 248 20.57 -1.02 -1.28
C ASP A 248 20.00 -0.08 -0.22
N SER A 249 20.60 -0.12 0.98
CA SER A 249 20.28 0.80 2.09
C SER A 249 20.33 2.29 1.75
N ARG A 250 21.00 2.70 0.65
CA ARG A 250 21.05 4.10 0.19
C ARG A 250 19.81 4.54 -0.58
N GLN A 251 18.90 3.60 -0.87
CA GLN A 251 17.64 3.80 -1.57
C GLN A 251 16.43 3.43 -0.71
N THR A 252 16.61 2.95 0.53
CA THR A 252 15.52 2.36 1.32
C THR A 252 15.16 3.14 2.58
N ILE A 253 13.86 3.17 2.91
CA ILE A 253 13.35 3.53 4.24
C ILE A 253 12.57 2.32 4.76
N THR A 254 12.86 1.90 6.00
CA THR A 254 12.12 0.81 6.66
C THR A 254 11.11 1.40 7.64
N GLN A 255 9.89 0.85 7.67
CA GLN A 255 8.90 1.24 8.67
C GLN A 255 9.31 0.83 10.09
N ASN A 256 10.16 -0.20 10.23
CA ASN A 256 10.80 -0.54 11.52
C ASN A 256 11.53 0.66 12.14
N ALA A 257 12.21 1.47 11.33
CA ALA A 257 12.92 2.65 11.83
C ALA A 257 12.06 3.92 11.76
N ALA A 258 11.26 4.07 10.71
CA ALA A 258 10.54 5.30 10.40
C ALA A 258 9.20 5.44 11.13
N GLY A 259 8.57 4.35 11.56
CA GLY A 259 7.15 4.35 11.92
C GLY A 259 6.28 4.67 10.71
N ASP A 260 5.14 5.33 10.91
CA ASP A 260 4.30 5.81 9.80
C ASP A 260 5.13 6.69 8.86
N ILE A 261 4.81 6.64 7.56
CA ILE A 261 5.45 7.48 6.54
C ILE A 261 4.37 8.25 5.78
N ARG A 262 4.58 9.55 5.62
CA ARG A 262 3.69 10.46 4.93
C ARG A 262 4.43 11.12 3.76
N PHE A 263 3.84 11.01 2.58
CA PHE A 263 4.36 11.55 1.32
C PHE A 263 3.44 12.68 0.85
N GLU A 264 3.92 13.92 0.88
CA GLU A 264 3.21 15.06 0.31
C GLU A 264 3.67 15.27 -1.14
N ASN A 265 2.78 14.96 -2.09
CA ASN A 265 3.06 15.09 -3.53
C ASN A 265 2.73 16.49 -4.04
N ASN A 266 3.75 17.21 -4.48
CA ASN A 266 3.66 18.60 -4.94
C ASN A 266 4.37 18.77 -6.29
N GLY A 267 3.64 18.56 -7.39
CA GLY A 267 4.22 18.57 -8.75
C GLY A 267 5.31 17.50 -8.86
N LYS A 268 6.51 17.92 -9.28
CA LYS A 268 7.69 17.05 -9.44
C LYS A 268 8.48 16.80 -8.15
N GLU A 269 7.90 17.11 -7.00
CA GLU A 269 8.54 16.91 -5.70
C GLU A 269 7.64 16.09 -4.78
N VAL A 270 8.25 15.15 -4.05
CA VAL A 270 7.60 14.41 -2.97
C VAL A 270 8.31 14.76 -1.67
N HIS A 271 7.62 15.44 -0.76
CA HIS A 271 8.15 15.75 0.57
C HIS A 271 7.80 14.62 1.52
N ILE A 272 8.83 13.96 2.06
CA ILE A 272 8.69 12.74 2.84
C ILE A 272 8.88 13.04 4.31
N TYR A 273 7.95 12.53 5.10
CA TYR A 273 7.86 12.70 6.53
C TYR A 273 7.75 11.34 7.20
N THR A 274 8.46 11.14 8.31
CA THR A 274 8.45 9.90 9.08
C THR A 274 8.01 10.17 10.52
N LYS A 275 7.33 9.20 11.14
CA LYS A 275 6.87 9.36 12.52
C LYS A 275 8.03 9.43 13.51
N ASN A 276 9.07 8.64 13.24
CA ASN A 276 10.31 8.60 13.99
C ASN A 276 11.43 9.30 13.22
N LYS A 277 12.40 9.84 13.94
CA LYS A 277 13.60 10.41 13.33
C LYS A 277 14.47 9.28 12.77
N ILE A 278 14.65 9.25 11.45
CA ILE A 278 15.58 8.33 10.80
C ILE A 278 16.97 8.97 10.65
N ASN A 279 18.00 8.19 10.93
CA ASN A 279 19.40 8.63 10.82
C ASN A 279 20.00 8.28 9.45
N ASN A 280 19.66 7.12 8.90
CA ASN A 280 20.11 6.67 7.58
C ASN A 280 19.12 7.14 6.53
N LYS A 281 19.35 8.33 5.98
CA LYS A 281 18.51 8.91 4.93
C LYS A 281 18.96 8.41 3.55
N PRO A 282 18.04 7.93 2.70
CA PRO A 282 18.36 7.61 1.31
C PRO A 282 19.02 8.78 0.59
N THR A 283 19.99 8.49 -0.26
CA THR A 283 20.81 9.50 -0.95
C THR A 283 20.00 10.30 -1.99
N CYS A 284 18.89 9.74 -2.46
CA CYS A 284 17.94 10.40 -3.35
C CYS A 284 17.15 11.53 -2.65
N LEU A 285 17.10 11.55 -1.31
CA LEU A 285 16.35 12.56 -0.55
C LEU A 285 17.23 13.77 -0.23
N LYS A 286 16.77 14.96 -0.66
CA LYS A 286 17.49 16.22 -0.46
C LYS A 286 16.75 17.16 0.49
N ALA A 287 17.50 17.99 1.21
CA ALA A 287 16.89 19.11 1.95
C ALA A 287 16.24 20.10 0.97
N LYS A 288 15.14 20.72 1.38
CA LYS A 288 14.43 21.73 0.58
C LYS A 288 14.20 22.96 1.44
N GLN A 289 14.52 24.13 0.91
CA GLN A 289 14.28 25.39 1.59
C GLN A 289 12.79 25.55 1.91
N GLY A 290 12.47 25.95 3.14
CA GLY A 290 11.09 26.11 3.60
C GLY A 290 10.40 24.81 4.04
N LYS A 291 11.08 23.66 3.98
CA LYS A 291 10.58 22.38 4.52
C LYS A 291 11.36 22.00 5.77
N GLY A 292 10.65 21.50 6.77
CA GLY A 292 11.18 21.07 8.06
C GLY A 292 10.17 20.21 8.80
N ASN A 293 10.49 19.83 10.04
CA ASN A 293 9.60 19.02 10.87
C ASN A 293 8.23 19.68 11.02
N ILE A 294 7.16 18.87 11.06
CA ILE A 294 5.82 19.35 11.40
C ILE A 294 5.70 19.26 12.91
N THR A 295 5.42 20.38 13.56
CA THR A 295 5.33 20.48 15.01
C THR A 295 3.97 21.03 15.45
N ARG A 296 3.47 20.56 16.59
CA ARG A 296 2.33 21.15 17.29
C ARG A 296 2.75 21.69 18.64
N THR A 297 2.06 22.73 19.10
CA THR A 297 2.28 23.30 20.43
C THR A 297 1.29 22.69 21.41
N VAL A 298 1.80 22.06 22.47
CA VAL A 298 0.99 21.49 23.56
C VAL A 298 1.50 22.05 24.87
N TYR A 299 0.64 22.77 25.60
CA TYR A 299 0.99 23.45 26.86
C TYR A 299 2.25 24.33 26.77
N GLY A 300 2.47 25.00 25.63
CA GLY A 300 3.64 25.86 25.39
C GLY A 300 4.91 25.11 24.94
N PHE A 301 4.89 23.78 24.88
CA PHE A 301 6.00 22.97 24.35
C PHE A 301 5.80 22.62 22.89
N SER A 302 6.87 22.69 22.10
CA SER A 302 6.86 22.23 20.70
C SER A 302 7.11 20.73 20.64
N ILE A 303 6.14 19.98 20.13
CA ILE A 303 6.22 18.53 19.93
C ILE A 303 6.30 18.28 18.43
N VAL A 304 7.28 17.46 18.01
CA VAL A 304 7.39 17.01 16.62
C VAL A 304 6.36 15.92 16.36
N ASP A 305 5.40 16.21 15.48
CA ASP A 305 4.43 15.20 15.02
C ASP A 305 4.99 14.35 13.89
N TRP A 306 5.81 14.98 13.04
CA TRP A 306 6.46 14.38 11.88
C TRP A 306 7.88 14.92 11.66
N TYR A 307 8.84 14.01 11.50
CA TYR A 307 10.22 14.35 11.15
C TYR A 307 10.35 14.46 9.63
N TYR A 308 11.01 15.51 9.17
CA TYR A 308 11.27 15.68 7.75
C TYR A 308 12.45 14.79 7.30
N ALA A 309 12.13 13.78 6.47
CA ALA A 309 13.13 12.89 5.90
C ALA A 309 13.87 13.56 4.75
N GLY A 310 13.15 14.21 3.83
CA GLY A 310 13.70 14.97 2.72
C GLY A 310 12.71 15.08 1.55
N THR A 311 13.16 15.68 0.45
CA THR A 311 12.44 15.76 -0.82
C THR A 311 13.03 14.75 -1.80
N LEU A 312 12.17 13.93 -2.41
CA LEU A 312 12.46 13.21 -3.65
C LEU A 312 12.05 14.08 -4.84
N VAL A 313 12.91 14.22 -5.84
CA VAL A 313 12.59 14.90 -7.10
C VAL A 313 12.25 13.83 -8.14
N VAL A 314 11.09 13.96 -8.78
CA VAL A 314 10.56 12.99 -9.75
C VAL A 314 10.73 13.46 -11.19
#